data_AF-A0A524QBV3-F1
#
_entry.id   AF-A0A524QBV3-F1
#
_cell.length_a   1.000
_cell.length_b   1.000
_cell.length_c   1.000
_cell.angle_alpha   90.00
_cell.angle_beta   90.00
_cell.angle_gamma   90.00
#
_symmetry.space_group_name_H-M   'P 1'
#
loop_
_entity.id
_entity.type
_entity.pdbx_description
1 polymer ?
#
loop_
_entity_poly.entity_id
_entity_poly.type
_entity_poly.pdbx_seq_one_letter_code
_entity_poly.pdbx_strand_id
1 'polypeptide(L)'
;MKISRTSAVTLLTVIALIISCQNNRPDRFKKKLDDRWSVRMAESEMTRNPQMWMVDFVKEKKWNYTQGLMGLAFLRLSDSTGNERYFNYVKEYADSMIDAHGSIWNYKMENYNIDQVNPGKMLFLLYDRTKDPRYNIAIEELKAQIDSQPRTPEGGFWHKKIYP
;
A
#
# COMPACT_ATOMS: atom_id res chain seq x y z
N MET A 1 -50.29 41.26 27.51
CA MET A 1 -48.99 41.25 28.20
C MET A 1 -47.93 41.85 27.26
N LYS A 2 -47.49 43.09 27.50
CA LYS A 2 -46.51 43.79 26.63
C LYS A 2 -45.11 43.41 27.10
N ILE A 3 -44.43 42.52 26.37
CA ILE A 3 -43.01 42.22 26.58
C ILE A 3 -42.22 43.49 26.22
N SER A 4 -41.46 44.06 27.15
CA SER A 4 -40.67 45.27 26.89
C SER A 4 -39.58 44.98 25.86
N ARG A 5 -39.29 45.93 24.96
CA ARG A 5 -38.22 45.81 23.96
C ARG A 5 -36.86 45.49 24.59
N THR A 6 -36.60 45.94 25.81
CA THR A 6 -35.40 45.59 26.58
C THR A 6 -35.35 44.10 26.94
N SER A 7 -36.46 43.51 27.39
CA SER A 7 -36.52 42.08 27.75
C SER A 7 -36.33 41.15 26.54
N ALA A 8 -36.83 41.55 25.38
CA ALA A 8 -36.65 40.80 24.13
C ALA A 8 -35.18 40.84 23.63
N VAL A 9 -34.50 41.98 23.78
CA VAL A 9 -33.08 42.13 23.37
C VAL A 9 -32.16 41.34 24.31
N THR A 10 -32.42 41.32 25.62
CA THR A 10 -31.65 40.52 26.58
C THR A 10 -31.84 39.02 26.37
N LEU A 11 -33.05 38.58 26.00
CA LEU A 11 -33.31 37.18 25.70
C LEU A 11 -32.62 36.72 24.41
N LEU A 12 -32.59 37.58 23.38
CA LEU A 12 -31.90 37.31 22.11
C LEU A 12 -30.37 37.24 22.26
N THR A 13 -29.76 38.10 23.10
CA THR A 13 -28.30 38.05 23.36
C THR A 13 -27.89 36.83 24.16
N VAL A 14 -28.71 36.38 25.12
CA VAL A 14 -28.45 35.15 25.88
C VAL A 14 -28.56 33.91 24.99
N ILE A 15 -29.54 33.85 24.08
CA ILE A 15 -29.68 32.74 23.12
C ILE A 15 -28.49 32.68 22.15
N ALA A 16 -28.01 33.84 21.67
CA ALA A 16 -26.83 33.90 20.78
C ALA A 16 -25.54 33.41 21.47
N LEU A 17 -25.38 33.68 22.77
CA LEU A 17 -24.24 33.20 23.56
C LEU A 17 -24.29 31.67 23.78
N ILE A 18 -25.48 31.09 24.00
CA ILE A 18 -25.64 29.63 24.16
C ILE A 18 -25.33 28.88 22.86
N ILE A 19 -25.70 29.44 21.70
CA ILE A 19 -25.37 28.86 20.39
C ILE A 19 -23.86 28.94 20.10
N SER A 20 -23.19 30.01 20.53
CA SER A 20 -21.74 30.17 20.37
C SER A 20 -20.94 29.18 21.23
N CYS A 21 -21.42 28.86 22.44
CA CYS A 21 -20.75 27.91 23.33
C CYS A 21 -20.95 26.43 22.97
N GLN A 22 -21.89 26.09 22.08
CA GLN A 22 -22.10 24.71 21.61
C GLN A 22 -21.27 24.33 20.37
N ASN A 23 -20.47 25.25 19.84
CA ASN A 23 -19.64 24.98 18.66
C ASN A 23 -18.27 24.34 18.95
N ASN A 24 -17.99 23.97 20.21
CA ASN A 24 -16.92 23.03 20.54
C ASN A 24 -17.35 21.61 20.16
N ARG A 25 -17.44 21.33 18.85
CA ARG A 25 -17.37 19.96 18.38
C ARG A 25 -15.95 19.49 18.69
N PRO A 26 -15.74 18.51 19.59
CA PRO A 26 -14.43 17.85 19.63
C PRO A 26 -14.17 17.34 18.21
N ASP A 27 -12.96 17.55 17.72
CA ASP A 27 -12.48 17.05 16.42
C ASP A 27 -12.64 15.52 16.43
N ARG A 28 -13.84 15.02 16.08
CA ARG A 28 -14.25 13.62 16.20
C ARG A 28 -13.50 12.71 15.22
N PHE A 29 -12.61 13.25 14.38
CA PHE A 29 -12.07 12.53 13.24
C PHE A 29 -10.55 12.56 13.07
N LYS A 30 -9.77 13.17 13.97
CA LYS A 30 -8.33 12.84 14.04
C LYS A 30 -8.14 11.56 14.82
N LYS A 31 -8.34 10.41 14.15
CA LYS A 31 -7.89 9.11 14.65
C LYS A 31 -6.41 9.27 15.02
N LYS A 32 -6.08 9.12 16.32
CA LYS A 32 -4.69 9.15 16.78
C LYS A 32 -3.94 8.08 15.97
N LEU A 33 -3.00 8.52 15.14
CA LEU A 33 -2.11 7.63 14.42
C LEU A 33 -1.34 6.78 15.44
N ASP A 34 -1.10 5.52 15.10
CA ASP A 34 -0.25 4.66 15.90
C ASP A 34 1.16 5.27 15.99
N ASP A 35 1.71 5.32 17.21
CA ASP A 35 2.97 6.01 17.50
C ASP A 35 4.20 5.26 16.93
N ARG A 36 4.03 4.01 16.46
CA ARG A 36 5.09 3.23 15.80
C ARG A 36 5.63 3.93 14.55
N TRP A 37 6.95 4.03 14.43
CA TRP A 37 7.61 4.61 13.25
C TRP A 37 7.26 3.89 11.94
N SER A 38 7.04 2.57 11.98
CA SER A 38 6.62 1.80 10.82
C SER A 38 5.25 2.24 10.28
N VAL A 39 4.29 2.52 11.17
CA VAL A 39 2.98 3.06 10.80
C VAL A 39 3.13 4.47 10.24
N ARG A 40 3.86 5.34 10.94
CA ARG A 40 4.05 6.74 10.48
C ARG A 40 4.73 6.81 9.12
N MET A 41 5.70 5.93 8.85
CA MET A 41 6.35 5.81 7.55
C MET A 41 5.36 5.33 6.49
N ALA A 42 4.64 4.23 6.75
CA ALA A 42 3.65 3.69 5.82
C ALA A 42 2.55 4.70 5.47
N GLU A 43 2.03 5.44 6.45
CA GLU A 43 1.00 6.47 6.23
C GLU A 43 1.55 7.66 5.42
N SER A 44 2.81 8.05 5.66
CA SER A 44 3.47 9.07 4.85
C SER A 44 3.64 8.62 3.40
N GLU A 45 4.00 7.36 3.19
CA GLU A 45 4.15 6.76 1.87
C GLU A 45 2.80 6.63 1.14
N MET A 46 1.75 6.12 1.78
CA MET A 46 0.42 6.02 1.17
C MET A 46 -0.19 7.40 0.87
N THR A 47 0.18 8.43 1.65
CA THR A 47 -0.23 9.81 1.37
C THR A 47 0.45 10.36 0.11
N ARG A 48 1.75 10.11 -0.07
CA ARG A 48 2.51 10.54 -1.25
C ARG A 48 2.18 9.71 -2.49
N ASN A 49 1.92 8.43 -2.30
CA ASN A 49 1.71 7.42 -3.31
C ASN A 49 0.36 6.73 -3.07
N PRO A 50 -0.79 7.34 -3.43
CA PRO A 50 -2.11 6.79 -3.15
C PRO A 50 -2.35 5.40 -3.74
N GLN A 51 -1.64 5.05 -4.81
CA GLN A 51 -1.59 3.71 -5.36
C GLN A 51 -0.16 3.18 -5.26
N MET A 52 -0.01 1.92 -4.83
CA MET A 52 1.32 1.38 -4.54
C MET A 52 2.22 1.29 -5.77
N TRP A 53 1.67 1.22 -7.00
CA TRP A 53 2.52 1.28 -8.18
C TRP A 53 3.32 2.59 -8.29
N MET A 54 2.90 3.68 -7.63
CA MET A 54 3.56 5.00 -7.68
C MET A 54 4.81 5.10 -6.81
N VAL A 55 5.04 4.15 -5.89
CA VAL A 55 6.24 4.15 -5.05
C VAL A 55 7.50 4.17 -5.91
N ASP A 56 8.60 4.69 -5.37
CA ASP A 56 9.85 4.89 -6.11
C ASP A 56 9.74 5.91 -7.27
N PHE A 57 8.81 6.87 -7.13
CA PHE A 57 8.61 8.01 -8.03
C PHE A 57 8.40 7.62 -9.50
N VAL A 58 7.91 6.41 -9.76
CA VAL A 58 7.65 5.93 -11.11
C VAL A 58 6.41 6.60 -11.69
N LYS A 59 6.44 6.92 -12.98
CA LYS A 59 5.33 7.59 -13.68
C LYS A 59 4.30 6.64 -14.26
N GLU A 60 4.62 5.35 -14.27
CA GLU A 60 3.79 4.28 -14.82
C GLU A 60 3.97 3.02 -13.98
N LYS A 61 3.03 2.08 -14.15
CA LYS A 61 3.11 0.77 -13.48
C LYS A 61 4.43 0.08 -13.82
N LYS A 62 5.02 -0.55 -12.82
CA LYS A 62 6.29 -1.27 -12.97
C LYS A 62 6.32 -2.50 -12.07
N TRP A 63 6.73 -3.63 -12.63
CA TRP A 63 7.06 -4.84 -11.87
C TRP A 63 8.56 -4.83 -11.57
N ASN A 64 8.94 -4.42 -10.35
CA ASN A 64 10.34 -4.26 -9.97
C ASN A 64 10.56 -4.37 -8.45
N TYR A 65 11.80 -4.61 -8.05
CA TYR A 65 12.17 -4.90 -6.67
C TYR A 65 11.76 -3.83 -5.65
N THR A 66 11.68 -2.55 -6.04
CA THR A 66 11.30 -1.47 -5.12
C THR A 66 9.84 -1.59 -4.69
N GLN A 67 8.93 -1.86 -5.63
CA GLN A 67 7.54 -2.20 -5.33
C GLN A 67 7.45 -3.51 -4.53
N GLY A 68 8.21 -4.54 -4.91
CA GLY A 68 8.24 -5.82 -4.19
C GLY A 68 8.66 -5.70 -2.72
N LEU A 69 9.74 -4.95 -2.45
CA LEU A 69 10.23 -4.66 -1.11
C LEU A 69 9.20 -3.91 -0.28
N MET A 70 8.63 -2.84 -0.85
CA MET A 70 7.58 -2.06 -0.19
C MET A 70 6.37 -2.95 0.10
N GLY A 71 5.93 -3.77 -0.86
CA GLY A 71 4.78 -4.66 -0.70
C GLY A 71 4.95 -5.62 0.46
N LEU A 72 6.12 -6.27 0.54
CA LEU A 72 6.44 -7.16 1.65
C LEU A 72 6.43 -6.43 3.00
N ALA A 73 6.95 -5.20 3.06
CA ALA A 73 6.94 -4.40 4.28
C ALA A 73 5.52 -4.02 4.72
N PHE A 74 4.66 -3.60 3.78
CA PHE A 74 3.26 -3.26 4.05
C PHE A 74 2.42 -4.47 4.46
N LEU A 75 2.63 -5.63 3.84
CA LEU A 75 1.95 -6.87 4.25
C LEU A 75 2.31 -7.25 5.69
N ARG A 76 3.60 -7.26 6.03
CA ARG A 76 4.06 -7.51 7.41
C ARG A 76 3.55 -6.48 8.40
N LEU A 77 3.42 -5.22 7.99
CA LEU A 77 2.82 -4.17 8.80
C LEU A 77 1.32 -4.42 9.01
N SER A 78 0.60 -4.89 8.00
CA SER A 78 -0.80 -5.30 8.11
C SER A 78 -0.94 -6.37 9.19
N ASP A 79 -0.14 -7.44 9.12
CA ASP A 79 -0.17 -8.53 10.10
C ASP A 79 0.17 -8.04 11.52
N SER A 80 1.17 -7.16 11.66
CA SER A 80 1.60 -6.61 12.96
C SER A 80 0.61 -5.62 13.57
N THR A 81 -0.24 -4.99 12.76
CA THR A 81 -1.17 -3.94 13.22
C THR A 81 -2.63 -4.39 13.23
N GLY A 82 -2.97 -5.46 12.50
CA GLY A 82 -4.34 -5.84 12.18
C GLY A 82 -5.05 -4.85 11.25
N ASN A 83 -4.33 -3.90 10.63
CA ASN A 83 -4.92 -2.89 9.76
C ASN A 83 -4.91 -3.35 8.30
N GLU A 84 -6.10 -3.70 7.82
CA GLU A 84 -6.33 -4.22 6.47
C GLU A 84 -6.04 -3.25 5.34
N ARG A 85 -6.00 -1.93 5.61
CA ARG A 85 -5.65 -0.94 4.58
C ARG A 85 -4.28 -1.22 3.96
N TYR A 86 -3.31 -1.67 4.75
CA TYR A 86 -1.98 -1.99 4.24
C TYR A 86 -2.00 -3.23 3.36
N PHE A 87 -2.78 -4.25 3.72
CA PHE A 87 -2.97 -5.44 2.89
C PHE A 87 -3.62 -5.08 1.55
N ASN A 88 -4.73 -4.33 1.59
CA ASN A 88 -5.47 -3.94 0.38
C ASN A 88 -4.63 -3.09 -0.56
N TYR A 89 -3.82 -2.17 -0.03
CA TYR A 89 -2.90 -1.34 -0.82
C TYR A 89 -1.91 -2.18 -1.65
N VAL A 90 -1.40 -3.29 -1.08
CA VAL A 90 -0.50 -4.21 -1.77
C VAL A 90 -1.26 -5.12 -2.73
N LYS A 91 -2.41 -5.65 -2.31
CA LYS A 91 -3.26 -6.52 -3.14
C LYS A 91 -3.73 -5.81 -4.41
N GLU A 92 -4.17 -4.56 -4.30
CA GLU A 92 -4.56 -3.73 -5.45
C GLU A 92 -3.42 -3.59 -6.46
N TYR A 93 -2.19 -3.40 -5.99
CA TYR A 93 -1.03 -3.37 -6.88
C TYR A 93 -0.79 -4.72 -7.55
N ALA A 94 -0.74 -5.82 -6.78
CA ALA A 94 -0.54 -7.15 -7.34
C ALA A 94 -1.61 -7.52 -8.38
N ASP A 95 -2.89 -7.28 -8.08
CA ASP A 95 -4.00 -7.52 -9.01
C ASP A 95 -3.94 -6.61 -10.24
N SER A 96 -3.32 -5.44 -10.13
CA SER A 96 -3.14 -4.53 -11.26
C SER A 96 -1.98 -4.92 -12.19
N MET A 97 -1.13 -5.85 -11.74
CA MET A 97 0.06 -6.35 -12.43
C MET A 97 -0.09 -7.82 -12.87
N ILE A 98 -0.98 -8.60 -12.27
CA ILE A 98 -1.19 -10.02 -12.56
C ILE A 98 -2.56 -10.21 -13.20
N ASP A 99 -2.58 -10.69 -14.43
CA ASP A 99 -3.81 -10.88 -15.19
C ASP A 99 -4.65 -12.08 -14.69
N ALA A 100 -5.79 -12.34 -15.33
CA ALA A 100 -6.69 -13.44 -14.96
C ALA A 100 -6.06 -14.83 -15.11
N HIS A 101 -4.99 -14.97 -15.90
CA HIS A 101 -4.26 -16.20 -16.14
C HIS A 101 -3.03 -16.35 -15.24
N GLY A 102 -2.72 -15.36 -14.41
CA GLY A 102 -1.54 -15.36 -13.55
C GLY A 102 -0.28 -14.80 -14.22
N SER A 103 -0.39 -14.25 -15.43
CA SER A 103 0.76 -13.67 -16.14
C SER A 103 1.13 -12.31 -15.55
N ILE A 104 2.42 -12.07 -15.35
CA ILE A 104 2.94 -10.81 -14.82
C ILE A 104 3.08 -9.78 -15.94
N TRP A 105 2.46 -8.61 -15.77
CA TRP A 105 2.48 -7.53 -16.75
C TRP A 105 3.91 -7.06 -17.03
N ASN A 106 4.28 -7.09 -18.32
CA ASN A 106 5.56 -6.62 -18.85
C ASN A 106 6.80 -7.32 -18.23
N TYR A 107 6.62 -8.50 -17.65
CA TYR A 107 7.70 -9.40 -17.28
C TYR A 107 8.11 -10.24 -18.50
N LYS A 108 9.41 -10.50 -18.65
CA LYS A 108 9.97 -11.32 -19.72
C LYS A 108 11.12 -12.15 -19.16
N MET A 109 10.92 -13.45 -19.03
CA MET A 109 11.92 -14.37 -18.48
C MET A 109 13.23 -14.33 -19.26
N GLU A 110 13.19 -14.07 -20.57
CA GLU A 110 14.35 -14.06 -21.46
C GLU A 110 15.35 -12.93 -21.13
N ASN A 111 14.91 -11.91 -20.39
CA ASN A 111 15.78 -10.84 -19.90
C ASN A 111 16.66 -11.32 -18.73
N TYR A 112 16.27 -12.40 -18.04
CA TYR A 112 16.89 -12.91 -16.82
C TYR A 112 17.18 -11.80 -15.79
N ASN A 113 16.27 -10.84 -15.65
CA ASN A 113 16.47 -9.72 -14.74
C ASN A 113 16.14 -10.15 -13.31
N ILE A 114 17.15 -10.35 -12.47
CA ILE A 114 16.93 -10.85 -11.11
C ILE A 114 16.17 -9.85 -10.21
N ASP A 115 16.18 -8.57 -10.56
CA ASP A 115 15.38 -7.54 -9.86
C ASP A 115 13.87 -7.83 -9.94
N GLN A 116 13.42 -8.43 -11.04
CA GLN A 116 12.00 -8.76 -11.26
C GLN A 116 11.55 -10.03 -10.54
N VAL A 117 12.48 -10.78 -9.94
CA VAL A 117 12.17 -11.93 -9.09
C VAL A 117 11.75 -11.49 -7.68
N ASN A 118 12.34 -10.39 -7.17
CA ASN A 118 12.12 -9.95 -5.80
C ASN A 118 10.65 -9.73 -5.41
N PRO A 119 9.78 -9.13 -6.26
CA PRO A 119 8.36 -8.94 -5.91
C PRO A 119 7.59 -10.26 -5.78
N GLY A 120 8.10 -11.40 -6.25
CA GLY A 120 7.53 -12.71 -5.96
C GLY A 120 7.40 -12.99 -4.46
N LYS A 121 8.26 -12.39 -3.61
CA LYS A 121 8.21 -12.57 -2.15
C LYS A 121 6.88 -12.12 -1.52
N MET A 122 6.30 -11.01 -1.99
CA MET A 122 5.01 -10.55 -1.46
C MET A 122 3.85 -11.45 -1.89
N LEU A 123 3.98 -12.17 -3.03
CA LEU A 123 2.93 -13.04 -3.54
C LEU A 123 2.67 -14.24 -2.64
N PHE A 124 3.66 -14.75 -1.90
CA PHE A 124 3.46 -15.83 -0.93
C PHE A 124 2.46 -15.43 0.16
N LEU A 125 2.63 -14.23 0.74
CA LEU A 125 1.73 -13.73 1.79
C LEU A 125 0.33 -13.40 1.24
N LEU A 126 0.26 -12.88 0.01
CA LEU A 126 -1.02 -12.68 -0.66
C LEU A 126 -1.73 -14.02 -0.89
N TYR A 127 -1.04 -15.02 -1.44
CA TYR A 127 -1.57 -16.37 -1.67
C TYR A 127 -2.01 -17.03 -0.37
N ASP A 128 -1.22 -16.94 0.69
CA ASP A 128 -1.56 -17.54 1.97
C ASP A 128 -2.89 -17.01 2.52
N ARG A 129 -3.16 -15.72 2.32
CA ARG A 129 -4.35 -15.06 2.83
C ARG A 129 -5.57 -15.17 1.92
N THR A 130 -5.39 -15.14 0.60
CA THR A 130 -6.51 -15.11 -0.36
C THR A 130 -6.81 -16.47 -0.99
N LYS A 131 -5.81 -17.37 -1.03
CA LYS A 131 -5.82 -18.61 -1.82
C LYS A 131 -6.10 -18.39 -3.31
N ASP A 132 -5.80 -17.20 -3.83
CA ASP A 132 -5.96 -16.87 -5.24
C ASP A 132 -4.89 -17.58 -6.09
N PRO A 133 -5.28 -18.52 -6.97
CA PRO A 133 -4.33 -19.33 -7.73
C PRO A 133 -3.44 -18.52 -8.67
N ARG A 134 -3.86 -17.31 -9.07
CA ARG A 134 -3.09 -16.43 -9.96
C ARG A 134 -1.73 -16.07 -9.34
N TYR A 135 -1.69 -15.87 -8.02
CA TYR A 135 -0.44 -15.58 -7.32
C TYR A 135 0.51 -16.78 -7.31
N ASN A 136 -0.01 -18.00 -7.19
CA ASN A 136 0.81 -19.21 -7.28
C ASN A 136 1.40 -19.40 -8.67
N ILE A 137 0.63 -19.15 -9.73
CA ILE A 137 1.12 -19.21 -11.12
C ILE A 137 2.28 -18.23 -11.33
N ALA A 138 2.13 -16.98 -10.89
CA ALA A 138 3.19 -15.98 -10.95
C ALA A 138 4.43 -16.37 -10.11
N ILE A 139 4.25 -17.00 -8.94
CA ILE A 139 5.37 -17.53 -8.13
C ILE A 139 6.14 -18.60 -8.90
N GLU A 140 5.44 -19.55 -9.51
CA GLU A 140 6.07 -20.63 -10.29
C GLU A 140 6.83 -20.09 -11.50
N GLU A 141 6.29 -19.09 -12.20
CA GLU A 141 6.97 -18.41 -13.31
C GLU A 141 8.30 -17.77 -12.86
N LEU A 142 8.30 -17.07 -11.74
CA LEU A 142 9.51 -16.44 -11.18
C LEU A 142 10.52 -17.47 -10.66
N LYS A 143 10.03 -18.58 -10.08
CA LYS A 143 10.87 -19.70 -9.65
C LYS A 143 11.56 -20.38 -10.84
N ALA A 144 10.85 -20.56 -11.94
CA ALA A 144 11.43 -21.10 -13.17
C ALA A 144 12.57 -20.21 -13.71
N GLN A 145 12.47 -18.87 -13.57
CA GLN A 145 13.60 -17.99 -13.88
C GLN A 145 14.80 -18.26 -12.97
N ILE A 146 14.61 -18.41 -11.65
CA ILE A 146 15.73 -18.71 -10.73
C ILE A 146 16.44 -20.01 -11.12
N ASP A 147 15.69 -21.03 -11.53
CA ASP A 147 16.23 -22.33 -11.92
C ASP A 147 17.06 -22.27 -13.20
N SER A 148 16.67 -21.38 -14.13
CA SER A 148 17.32 -21.18 -15.43
C SER A 148 18.25 -19.97 -15.50
N GLN A 149 18.38 -19.21 -14.40
CA GLN A 149 19.16 -17.97 -14.34
C GLN A 149 20.64 -18.26 -14.67
N PRO A 150 21.25 -17.56 -15.64
CA PRO A 150 22.67 -17.70 -15.96
C PRO A 150 23.56 -17.47 -14.75
N ARG A 151 24.71 -18.16 -14.71
CA ARG A 151 25.65 -18.13 -13.58
C ARG A 151 27.09 -17.93 -14.05
N THR A 152 27.91 -17.34 -13.19
CA THR A 152 29.36 -17.34 -13.33
C THR A 152 29.91 -18.78 -13.20
N PRO A 153 31.17 -19.04 -13.61
CA PRO A 153 31.80 -20.35 -13.41
C PRO A 153 31.79 -20.84 -11.95
N GLU A 154 31.77 -19.92 -10.99
CA GLU A 154 31.71 -20.19 -9.54
C GLU A 154 30.27 -20.37 -9.01
N GLY A 155 29.26 -20.24 -9.88
CA GLY A 155 27.85 -20.50 -9.55
C GLY A 155 27.02 -19.30 -9.09
N GLY A 156 27.61 -18.09 -9.05
CA GLY A 156 26.88 -16.86 -8.72
C GLY A 156 25.93 -16.45 -9.85
N PHE A 157 24.71 -16.02 -9.53
CA PHE A 157 23.76 -15.58 -10.55
C PHE A 157 24.24 -14.32 -11.27
N TRP A 158 24.12 -14.29 -12.59
CA TRP A 158 24.21 -13.06 -13.36
C TRP A 158 23.10 -12.11 -12.92
N HIS A 159 23.41 -10.82 -12.87
CA HIS A 159 22.43 -9.82 -12.43
C HIS A 159 21.30 -9.70 -13.46
N LYS A 160 21.64 -9.64 -14.75
CA LYS A 160 20.74 -9.67 -15.91
C LYS A 160 21.42 -10.37 -17.07
N LYS A 161 20.68 -10.82 -18.09
CA LYS A 161 21.30 -11.39 -19.31
C LYS A 161 22.31 -10.45 -19.99
N ILE A 162 22.09 -9.14 -19.86
CA ILE A 162 22.97 -8.08 -20.41
C ILE A 162 24.17 -7.75 -19.51
N TYR A 163 24.24 -8.32 -18.30
CA TYR A 163 25.30 -8.10 -17.30
C TYR A 163 25.88 -9.45 -16.87
N PRO A 164 26.73 -10.07 -17.72
CA PRO A 164 27.38 -11.34 -17.44
C PRO A 164 28.43 -11.27 -16.32
#